data_AF-A0A9W4KBY8-F1
#
_entry.id   AF-A0A9W4KBY8-F1
#
_cell.length_a   1.000
_cell.length_b   1.000
_cell.length_c   1.000
_cell.angle_alpha   90.00
_cell.angle_beta   90.00
_cell.angle_gamma   90.00
#
_symmetry.space_group_name_H-M   'P 1'
#
loop_
_entity.id
_entity.type
_entity.pdbx_description
1 polymer ?
#
loop_
_entity_poly.entity_id
_entity_poly.type
_entity_poly.pdbx_seq_one_letter_code
_entity_poly.pdbx_strand_id
1 'polypeptide(L)'
;MKNRSWDPSPSDNFDFWTDVRQAWQESFANVAPSAEVDFYDPVFERVFSDSSKYDLIALSVLDFRTAVRNTPKTKILGVCWGHQAVARALGGEVGAVPTGPIAAIQDIALTDAGKKFFTFAASTGSYRAPEFHVREVAKPAPGFVHLASNHECFVNEANTVLSFQAHPEISNKLAQKMFIEDDKEYNGNSTAEQLKVEVQKLDQPTDGMKLLKQVIQWLDE
;
A
#
# COMPACT_ATOMS: atom_id res chain seq x y z
N MET A 1 -12.15 8.92 29.34
CA MET A 1 -11.36 8.41 28.19
C MET A 1 -12.09 7.20 27.65
N LYS A 2 -12.81 7.31 26.53
CA LYS A 2 -13.61 6.22 25.98
C LYS A 2 -12.73 5.36 25.08
N ASN A 3 -12.40 4.16 25.54
CA ASN A 3 -11.98 3.05 24.66
C ASN A 3 -13.11 2.82 23.65
N ARG A 4 -12.94 3.28 22.40
CA ARG A 4 -13.72 2.73 21.30
C ARG A 4 -13.05 1.42 20.90
N SER A 5 -13.69 0.31 21.24
CA SER A 5 -13.48 -0.96 20.55
C SER A 5 -13.75 -0.71 19.07
N TRP A 6 -12.69 -0.72 18.28
CA TRP A 6 -12.77 -0.68 16.83
C TRP A 6 -13.49 -1.95 16.35
N ASP A 7 -14.55 -1.76 15.56
CA ASP A 7 -15.38 -2.80 14.96
C ASP A 7 -14.85 -3.06 13.53
N PRO A 8 -14.38 -4.27 13.19
CA PRO A 8 -13.67 -4.55 11.94
C PRO A 8 -14.60 -4.79 10.75
N SER A 9 -15.88 -4.41 10.78
CA SER A 9 -16.71 -4.54 9.58
C SER A 9 -16.08 -3.69 8.47
N PRO A 10 -15.77 -4.23 7.29
CA PRO A 10 -15.56 -3.38 6.13
C PRO A 10 -16.79 -2.49 6.03
N SER A 11 -16.60 -1.24 5.64
CA SER A 11 -17.74 -0.41 5.26
C SER A 11 -18.66 -1.26 4.37
N ASP A 12 -19.96 -1.27 4.63
CA ASP A 12 -20.99 -2.00 3.84
C ASP A 12 -21.03 -1.54 2.36
N ASN A 13 -20.03 -0.78 1.91
CA ASN A 13 -19.85 -0.22 0.60
C ASN A 13 -19.22 -1.25 -0.35
N PHE A 14 -20.05 -2.17 -0.82
CA PHE A 14 -19.69 -3.17 -1.83
C PHE A 14 -19.05 -2.55 -3.10
N ASP A 15 -19.42 -1.31 -3.44
CA ASP A 15 -18.89 -0.59 -4.60
C ASP A 15 -17.42 -0.21 -4.39
N PHE A 16 -17.02 0.17 -3.18
CA PHE A 16 -15.62 0.51 -2.85
C PHE A 16 -14.68 -0.69 -3.08
N TRP A 17 -15.03 -1.86 -2.55
CA TRP A 17 -14.20 -3.06 -2.73
C TRP A 17 -14.17 -3.55 -4.17
N THR A 18 -15.23 -3.27 -4.93
CA THR A 18 -15.25 -3.54 -6.37
C THR A 18 -14.27 -2.64 -7.11
N ASP A 19 -14.25 -1.34 -6.80
CA ASP A 19 -13.31 -0.39 -7.41
C ASP A 19 -11.85 -0.71 -7.09
N VAL A 20 -11.53 -1.08 -5.84
CA VAL A 20 -10.16 -1.45 -5.44
C VAL A 20 -9.69 -2.70 -6.17
N ARG A 21 -10.55 -3.72 -6.31
CA ARG A 21 -10.23 -4.94 -7.08
C ARG A 21 -10.00 -4.61 -8.55
N GLN A 22 -10.87 -3.78 -9.13
CA GLN A 22 -10.71 -3.33 -10.51
C GLN A 22 -9.41 -2.55 -10.70
N ALA A 23 -9.02 -1.68 -9.75
CA ALA A 23 -7.77 -0.94 -9.82
C ALA A 23 -6.54 -1.86 -9.86
N TRP A 24 -6.51 -2.91 -9.03
CA TRP A 24 -5.47 -3.94 -9.09
C TRP A 24 -5.47 -4.70 -10.42
N GLN A 25 -6.64 -5.13 -10.90
CA GLN A 25 -6.75 -5.85 -12.18
C GLN A 25 -6.25 -5.00 -13.36
N GLU A 26 -6.70 -3.76 -13.46
CA GLU A 26 -6.28 -2.83 -14.51
C GLU A 26 -4.79 -2.55 -14.43
N SER A 27 -4.26 -2.34 -13.22
CA SER A 27 -2.84 -2.08 -13.01
C SER A 27 -1.98 -3.25 -13.49
N PHE A 28 -2.30 -4.48 -13.06
CA PHE A 28 -1.55 -5.67 -13.49
C PHE A 28 -1.76 -5.99 -14.97
N ALA A 29 -2.95 -5.77 -15.53
CA ALA A 29 -3.16 -5.92 -16.97
C ALA A 29 -2.26 -4.98 -17.80
N ASN A 30 -1.85 -3.84 -17.25
CA ASN A 30 -0.93 -2.91 -17.90
C ASN A 30 0.55 -3.31 -17.72
N VAL A 31 0.96 -3.70 -16.51
CA VAL A 31 2.39 -3.95 -16.21
C VAL A 31 2.82 -5.40 -16.40
N ALA A 32 1.88 -6.34 -16.34
CA ALA A 32 2.07 -7.78 -16.52
C ALA A 32 0.84 -8.42 -17.20
N PRO A 33 0.63 -8.17 -18.52
CA PRO A 33 -0.61 -8.56 -19.22
C PRO A 33 -0.91 -10.07 -19.24
N SER A 34 0.09 -10.92 -19.00
CA SER A 34 -0.04 -12.37 -18.92
C SER A 34 -0.27 -12.90 -17.49
N ALA A 35 -0.31 -12.02 -16.49
CA ALA A 35 -0.52 -12.42 -15.11
C ALA A 35 -1.98 -12.83 -14.87
N GLU A 36 -2.18 -13.92 -14.15
CA GLU A 36 -3.46 -14.28 -13.56
C GLU A 36 -3.57 -13.62 -12.19
N VAL A 37 -4.68 -12.92 -11.92
CA VAL A 37 -4.89 -12.16 -10.68
C VAL A 37 -6.10 -12.74 -9.94
N ASP A 38 -5.82 -13.40 -8.82
CA ASP A 38 -6.83 -13.91 -7.91
C ASP A 38 -7.03 -12.97 -6.72
N PHE A 39 -8.27 -12.81 -6.26
CA PHE A 39 -8.60 -12.07 -5.05
C PHE A 39 -9.15 -13.02 -3.99
N TYR A 40 -8.61 -12.90 -2.77
CA TYR A 40 -9.03 -13.68 -1.62
C TYR A 40 -9.45 -12.74 -0.50
N ASP A 41 -10.62 -12.99 0.08
CA ASP A 41 -11.05 -12.34 1.31
C ASP A 41 -11.02 -13.34 2.47
N PRO A 42 -9.89 -13.42 3.21
CA PRO A 42 -9.76 -14.40 4.28
C PRO A 42 -10.68 -14.12 5.47
N VAL A 43 -11.20 -12.89 5.59
CA VAL A 43 -12.09 -12.50 6.70
C VAL A 43 -13.47 -13.14 6.52
N PHE A 44 -14.00 -13.11 5.30
CA PHE A 44 -15.32 -13.68 5.00
C PHE A 44 -15.27 -15.13 4.54
N GLU A 45 -14.29 -15.48 3.71
CA GLU A 45 -14.25 -16.81 3.11
C GLU A 45 -13.62 -17.84 4.04
N ARG A 46 -12.78 -17.41 5.01
CA ARG A 46 -12.01 -18.27 5.93
C ARG A 46 -11.20 -19.37 5.23
N VAL A 47 -10.99 -19.24 3.92
CA VAL A 47 -10.16 -20.11 3.10
C VAL A 47 -8.89 -19.34 2.77
N PHE A 48 -7.77 -19.90 3.18
CA PHE A 48 -6.46 -19.40 2.82
C PHE A 48 -6.00 -20.14 1.57
N SER A 49 -5.70 -19.42 0.50
CA SER A 49 -5.12 -20.03 -0.71
C SER A 49 -3.74 -20.62 -0.38
N ASP A 50 -3.37 -21.66 -1.11
CA ASP A 50 -2.03 -22.23 -1.01
C ASP A 50 -1.02 -21.23 -1.59
N SER A 51 -0.35 -20.49 -0.70
CA SER A 51 0.63 -19.47 -1.08
C SER A 51 1.72 -19.95 -2.03
N SER A 52 2.02 -21.26 -2.06
CA SER A 52 3.03 -21.82 -2.95
C SER A 52 2.64 -21.82 -4.44
N LYS A 53 1.38 -21.51 -4.75
CA LYS A 53 0.86 -21.39 -6.12
C LYS A 53 1.10 -20.02 -6.75
N TYR A 54 1.53 -19.05 -5.95
CA TYR A 54 1.68 -17.66 -6.37
C TYR A 54 3.14 -17.23 -6.37
N ASP A 55 3.53 -16.50 -7.41
CA ASP A 55 4.83 -15.83 -7.47
C ASP A 55 4.83 -14.56 -6.62
N LEU A 56 3.70 -13.85 -6.56
CA LEU A 56 3.49 -12.64 -5.77
C LEU A 56 2.20 -12.73 -4.95
N ILE A 57 2.29 -12.33 -3.68
CA ILE A 57 1.14 -12.07 -2.81
C ILE A 57 1.12 -10.58 -2.44
N ALA A 58 0.10 -9.86 -2.89
CA ALA A 58 -0.14 -8.48 -2.50
C ALA A 58 -1.10 -8.40 -1.31
N LEU A 59 -0.65 -7.80 -0.21
CA LEU A 59 -1.43 -7.55 0.99
C LEU A 59 -1.90 -6.10 0.95
N SER A 60 -3.18 -5.86 0.65
CA SER A 60 -3.74 -4.50 0.52
C SER A 60 -4.77 -4.14 1.59
N VAL A 61 -5.36 -5.11 2.31
CA VAL A 61 -6.36 -4.87 3.38
C VAL A 61 -6.53 -6.03 4.38
N LEU A 62 -6.92 -5.64 5.60
CA LEU A 62 -7.39 -6.39 6.78
C LEU A 62 -6.93 -7.86 7.00
N ASP A 63 -6.05 -7.96 8.00
CA ASP A 63 -5.64 -9.09 8.84
C ASP A 63 -5.07 -10.34 8.17
N PHE A 64 -3.77 -10.29 7.88
CA PHE A 64 -2.93 -11.47 7.69
C PHE A 64 -1.77 -11.54 8.69
N ARG A 65 -1.84 -12.48 9.63
CA ARG A 65 -0.72 -12.87 10.50
C ARG A 65 0.07 -14.09 10.01
N THR A 66 -0.31 -14.73 8.90
CA THR A 66 0.17 -16.12 8.62
C THR A 66 0.99 -16.31 7.32
N ALA A 67 1.31 -15.27 6.52
CA ALA A 67 1.88 -15.48 5.16
C ALA A 67 3.39 -15.26 5.16
N VAL A 68 3.86 -14.42 6.06
CA VAL A 68 5.24 -13.93 6.03
C VAL A 68 6.25 -14.98 6.51
N ARG A 69 5.80 -16.10 7.10
CA ARG A 69 6.69 -17.01 7.83
C ARG A 69 6.99 -18.35 7.15
N ASN A 70 6.24 -18.79 6.14
CA ASN A 70 6.33 -20.19 5.66
C ASN A 70 6.46 -20.40 4.14
N THR A 71 6.74 -19.38 3.33
CA THR A 71 6.80 -19.55 1.86
C THR A 71 8.08 -18.94 1.27
N PRO A 72 9.22 -19.68 1.28
CA PRO A 72 10.53 -19.13 0.91
C PRO A 72 10.69 -18.77 -0.57
N LYS A 73 9.73 -19.13 -1.43
CA LYS A 73 9.78 -18.85 -2.88
C LYS A 73 8.82 -17.76 -3.35
N THR A 74 7.87 -17.34 -2.52
CA THR A 74 6.82 -16.40 -2.92
C THR A 74 7.18 -15.00 -2.44
N LYS A 75 7.18 -14.04 -3.36
CA LYS A 75 7.42 -12.63 -3.01
C LYS A 75 6.18 -12.04 -2.36
N ILE A 76 6.38 -11.17 -1.37
CA ILE A 76 5.30 -10.51 -0.63
C ILE A 76 5.37 -9.01 -0.89
N LEU A 77 4.27 -8.44 -1.36
CA LEU A 77 4.08 -7.00 -1.50
C LEU A 77 3.11 -6.50 -0.43
N GLY A 78 3.56 -5.67 0.51
CA GLY A 78 2.68 -5.02 1.48
C GLY A 78 2.29 -3.61 1.05
N VAL A 79 1.00 -3.31 0.90
CA VAL A 79 0.50 -1.97 0.54
C VAL A 79 -0.37 -1.42 1.66
N CYS A 80 -0.10 -0.18 2.09
CA CYS A 80 -0.78 0.52 3.17
C CYS A 80 -0.89 -0.31 4.46
N TRP A 81 -2.05 -0.91 4.75
CA TRP A 81 -2.21 -1.81 5.89
C TRP A 81 -1.28 -3.02 5.79
N GLY A 82 -1.06 -3.57 4.59
CA GLY A 82 -0.14 -4.70 4.39
C GLY A 82 1.31 -4.34 4.73
N HIS A 83 1.72 -3.10 4.46
CA HIS A 83 3.03 -2.58 4.88
C HIS A 83 3.17 -2.58 6.42
N GLN A 84 2.13 -2.13 7.13
CA GLN A 84 2.07 -2.15 8.59
C GLN A 84 2.06 -3.57 9.15
N ALA A 85 1.32 -4.48 8.51
CA ALA A 85 1.23 -5.88 8.91
C ALA A 85 2.58 -6.59 8.77
N VAL A 86 3.26 -6.39 7.64
CA VAL A 86 4.62 -6.88 7.38
C VAL A 86 5.59 -6.36 8.44
N ALA A 87 5.56 -5.05 8.73
CA ALA A 87 6.41 -4.46 9.75
C ALA A 87 6.18 -5.12 11.12
N ARG A 88 4.92 -5.29 11.56
CA ARG A 88 4.61 -5.93 12.85
C ARG A 88 4.98 -7.41 12.88
N ALA A 89 4.74 -8.14 11.80
CA ALA A 89 5.03 -9.58 11.71
C ALA A 89 6.53 -9.88 11.88
N LEU A 90 7.37 -8.93 11.47
CA LEU A 90 8.82 -9.03 11.50
C LEU A 90 9.46 -8.26 12.69
N GLY A 91 8.64 -7.77 13.63
CA GLY A 91 9.12 -7.20 14.90
C GLY A 91 9.25 -5.68 14.94
N GLY A 92 8.71 -4.96 13.96
CA GLY A 92 8.51 -3.52 13.98
C GLY A 92 7.29 -3.08 14.80
N GLU A 93 7.11 -1.77 14.93
CA GLU A 93 6.03 -1.13 15.71
C GLU A 93 5.20 -0.22 14.80
N VAL A 94 3.87 -0.26 14.96
CA VAL A 94 2.92 0.57 14.20
C VAL A 94 2.12 1.42 15.17
N GLY A 95 2.12 2.73 14.92
CA GLY A 95 1.48 3.75 15.74
C GLY A 95 0.34 4.44 14.99
N ALA A 96 -0.42 5.29 15.69
CA ALA A 96 -1.28 6.27 15.01
C ALA A 96 -0.41 7.37 14.41
N VAL A 97 -0.81 7.93 13.27
CA VAL A 97 -0.13 9.08 12.68
C VAL A 97 -0.21 10.26 13.67
N PRO A 98 0.91 10.85 14.12
CA PRO A 98 0.90 11.90 15.13
C PRO A 98 0.09 13.15 14.75
N THR A 99 0.02 13.44 13.45
CA THR A 99 -0.73 14.59 12.88
C THR A 99 -2.19 14.25 12.56
N GLY A 100 -2.64 13.04 12.83
CA GLY A 100 -3.96 12.53 12.45
C GLY A 100 -3.97 11.84 11.07
N PRO A 101 -5.15 11.36 10.63
CA PRO A 101 -5.33 10.67 9.36
C PRO A 101 -4.74 11.41 8.15
N ILE A 102 -4.14 10.66 7.24
CA ILE A 102 -3.60 11.12 5.97
C ILE A 102 -4.51 10.60 4.85
N ALA A 103 -5.05 11.53 4.08
CA ALA A 103 -5.72 11.30 2.81
C ALA A 103 -5.19 12.36 1.83
N ALA A 104 -4.12 12.03 1.09
CA ALA A 104 -3.39 13.02 0.29
C ALA A 104 -2.63 12.40 -0.89
N ILE A 105 -2.27 13.24 -1.85
CA ILE A 105 -1.25 12.94 -2.85
C ILE A 105 0.09 13.46 -2.32
N GLN A 106 1.03 12.53 -2.13
CA GLN A 106 2.35 12.79 -1.53
C GLN A 106 3.47 12.63 -2.56
N ASP A 107 4.49 13.47 -2.42
CA ASP A 107 5.79 13.31 -3.07
C ASP A 107 6.76 12.69 -2.04
N ILE A 108 7.00 11.40 -2.17
CA ILE A 108 7.67 10.56 -1.17
C ILE A 108 9.16 10.52 -1.44
N ALA A 109 9.96 11.01 -0.50
CA ALA A 109 11.41 11.18 -0.66
C ALA A 109 12.16 9.84 -0.55
N LEU A 110 12.97 9.53 -1.56
CA LEU A 110 13.77 8.31 -1.64
C LEU A 110 15.08 8.42 -0.86
N THR A 111 15.46 7.32 -0.22
CA THR A 111 16.83 7.13 0.30
C THR A 111 17.81 6.83 -0.84
N ASP A 112 19.11 6.76 -0.55
CA ASP A 112 20.09 6.33 -1.55
C ASP A 112 19.87 4.89 -2.03
N ALA A 113 19.36 4.01 -1.17
CA ALA A 113 18.93 2.67 -1.57
C ALA A 113 17.68 2.75 -2.45
N GLY A 114 16.73 3.60 -2.08
CA GLY A 114 15.53 3.88 -2.87
C GLY A 114 15.82 4.38 -4.27
N LYS A 115 16.76 5.31 -4.44
CA LYS A 115 17.15 5.82 -5.77
C LYS A 115 17.80 4.74 -6.66
N LYS A 116 18.46 3.75 -6.06
CA LYS A 116 19.02 2.60 -6.79
C LYS A 116 17.92 1.61 -7.17
N PHE A 117 16.95 1.39 -6.27
CA PHE A 117 15.82 0.48 -6.50
C PHE A 117 14.83 1.06 -7.51
N PHE A 118 14.41 2.32 -7.35
CA PHE A 118 13.49 3.04 -8.21
C PHE A 118 14.25 3.95 -9.18
N THR A 119 14.94 3.35 -10.14
CA THR A 119 15.82 4.10 -11.08
C THR A 119 15.09 5.20 -11.86
N PHE A 120 13.79 5.03 -12.13
CA PHE A 120 12.96 6.05 -12.80
C PHE A 120 12.81 7.36 -12.00
N ALA A 121 13.00 7.30 -10.67
CA ALA A 121 12.88 8.42 -9.74
C ALA A 121 14.23 8.85 -9.14
N ALA A 122 15.35 8.30 -9.64
CA ALA A 122 16.67 8.60 -9.10
C ALA A 122 17.06 10.08 -9.26
N SER A 123 16.67 10.70 -10.38
CA SER A 123 16.97 12.10 -10.69
C SER A 123 16.10 13.10 -9.92
N THR A 124 14.82 12.76 -9.70
CA THR A 124 13.88 13.57 -8.91
C THR A 124 14.13 13.41 -7.40
N GLY A 125 14.61 12.23 -6.99
CA GLY A 125 14.81 11.87 -5.59
C GLY A 125 13.53 11.55 -4.84
N SER A 126 12.39 11.45 -5.54
CA SER A 126 11.08 11.13 -4.98
C SER A 126 10.16 10.50 -6.03
N TYR A 127 9.13 9.78 -5.56
CA TYR A 127 7.99 9.35 -6.38
C TYR A 127 6.68 9.92 -5.85
N ARG A 128 5.69 10.09 -6.73
CA ARG A 128 4.38 10.65 -6.38
C ARG A 128 3.30 9.57 -6.31
N ALA A 129 2.60 9.44 -5.20
CA ALA A 129 1.54 8.44 -5.04
C ALA A 129 0.46 8.89 -4.03
N PRO A 130 -0.77 8.35 -4.12
CA PRO A 130 -1.80 8.58 -3.13
C PRO A 130 -1.55 7.81 -1.83
N GLU A 131 -1.92 8.41 -0.71
CA GLU A 131 -1.88 7.80 0.62
C GLU A 131 -3.22 7.96 1.34
N PHE A 132 -3.70 6.87 1.94
CA PHE A 132 -4.94 6.82 2.73
C PHE A 132 -4.71 5.96 3.98
N HIS A 133 -4.34 6.57 5.10
CA HIS A 133 -4.03 5.83 6.33
C HIS A 133 -4.21 6.64 7.61
N VAL A 134 -4.44 5.95 8.72
CA VAL A 134 -4.54 6.54 10.07
C VAL A 134 -3.42 6.06 11.01
N ARG A 135 -2.56 5.18 10.49
CA ARG A 135 -1.46 4.54 11.20
C ARG A 135 -0.24 4.50 10.28
N GLU A 136 0.92 4.52 10.90
CA GLU A 136 2.22 4.46 10.22
C GLU A 136 3.16 3.52 10.99
N VAL A 137 4.22 3.07 10.31
CA VAL A 137 5.31 2.35 10.96
C VAL A 137 6.10 3.32 11.84
N ALA A 138 5.89 3.23 13.15
CA ALA A 138 6.62 4.05 14.13
C ALA A 138 8.08 3.57 14.26
N LYS A 139 8.30 2.26 14.13
CA LYS A 139 9.62 1.65 14.17
C LYS A 139 9.72 0.52 13.14
N PRO A 140 10.69 0.56 12.23
CA PRO A 140 10.88 -0.49 11.23
C PRO A 140 11.28 -1.82 11.89
N ALA A 141 10.98 -2.92 11.20
CA ALA A 141 11.47 -4.24 11.58
C ALA A 141 13.00 -4.35 11.36
N PRO A 142 13.72 -5.17 12.14
CA PRO A 142 15.12 -5.50 11.85
C PRO A 142 15.29 -6.13 10.45
N GLY A 143 16.41 -5.84 9.79
CA GLY A 143 16.73 -6.40 8.46
C GLY A 143 15.95 -5.76 7.30
N PHE A 144 15.32 -4.62 7.53
CA PHE A 144 14.67 -3.82 6.48
C PHE A 144 15.60 -2.75 5.96
N VAL A 145 15.74 -2.70 4.64
CA VAL A 145 16.41 -1.63 3.90
C VAL A 145 15.36 -0.58 3.55
N HIS A 146 15.53 0.64 4.08
CA HIS A 146 14.65 1.76 3.81
C HIS A 146 14.84 2.22 2.37
N LEU A 147 13.78 2.20 1.56
CA LEU A 147 13.76 2.74 0.21
C LEU A 147 13.18 4.17 0.18
N ALA A 148 12.28 4.49 1.09
CA ALA A 148 11.77 5.85 1.28
C ALA A 148 12.02 6.36 2.71
N SER A 149 11.94 7.67 2.85
CA SER A 149 11.97 8.38 4.13
C SER A 149 10.73 8.04 4.96
N ASN A 150 10.71 8.45 6.24
CA ASN A 150 9.55 8.32 7.13
C ASN A 150 8.97 6.90 7.24
N HIS A 151 9.77 5.86 6.96
CA HIS A 151 9.33 4.47 6.98
C HIS A 151 8.27 4.12 5.93
N GLU A 152 8.17 4.89 4.84
CA GLU A 152 7.09 4.74 3.85
C GLU A 152 7.32 3.60 2.84
N CYS A 153 8.56 3.11 2.69
CA CYS A 153 8.86 2.02 1.78
C CYS A 153 10.10 1.22 2.21
N PHE A 154 10.00 -0.10 2.14
CA PHE A 154 11.06 -1.04 2.54
C PHE A 154 11.19 -2.22 1.61
N VAL A 155 12.40 -2.74 1.49
CA VAL A 155 12.67 -4.12 1.06
C VAL A 155 13.42 -4.86 2.18
N ASN A 156 13.15 -6.14 2.39
CA ASN A 156 13.91 -6.94 3.36
C ASN A 156 15.26 -7.41 2.78
N GLU A 157 16.21 -7.73 3.65
CA GLU A 157 17.54 -8.23 3.25
C GLU A 157 17.49 -9.49 2.36
N ALA A 158 16.47 -10.34 2.52
CA ALA A 158 16.29 -11.54 1.72
C ALA A 158 15.71 -11.27 0.31
N ASN A 159 15.37 -10.02 -0.01
CA ASN A 159 14.73 -9.60 -1.26
C ASN A 159 13.42 -10.34 -1.61
N THR A 160 12.69 -10.76 -0.59
CA THR A 160 11.41 -11.50 -0.69
C THR A 160 10.20 -10.69 -0.23
N VAL A 161 10.42 -9.57 0.45
CA VAL A 161 9.35 -8.69 0.93
C VAL A 161 9.63 -7.26 0.52
N LEU A 162 8.72 -6.67 -0.23
CA LEU A 162 8.68 -5.25 -0.61
C LEU A 162 7.41 -4.64 -0.01
N SER A 163 7.46 -3.39 0.44
CA SER A 163 6.27 -2.75 1.00
C SER A 163 6.23 -1.24 0.80
N PHE A 164 5.01 -0.69 0.72
CA PHE A 164 4.69 0.71 0.50
C PHE A 164 3.58 1.14 1.47
N GLN A 165 3.72 2.30 2.12
CA GLN A 165 2.61 2.95 2.82
C GLN A 165 1.62 3.57 1.83
N ALA A 166 2.12 4.08 0.70
CA ALA A 166 1.32 4.60 -0.41
C ALA A 166 0.64 3.51 -1.24
N HIS A 167 -0.34 3.92 -2.04
CA HIS A 167 -1.15 3.07 -2.91
C HIS A 167 -0.77 3.22 -4.40
N PRO A 168 0.20 2.45 -4.90
CA PRO A 168 0.61 2.53 -6.30
C PRO A 168 -0.46 2.01 -7.29
N GLU A 169 -1.45 1.25 -6.82
CA GLU A 169 -2.58 0.73 -7.57
C GLU A 169 -3.71 1.75 -7.78
N ILE A 170 -3.80 2.77 -6.94
CA ILE A 170 -4.92 3.71 -6.96
C ILE A 170 -4.68 4.76 -8.05
N SER A 171 -5.54 4.74 -9.07
CA SER A 171 -5.54 5.74 -10.14
C SER A 171 -5.98 7.12 -9.63
N ASN A 172 -5.64 8.18 -10.37
CA ASN A 172 -6.09 9.53 -10.04
C ASN A 172 -7.63 9.62 -9.96
N LYS A 173 -8.35 8.91 -10.84
CA LYS A 173 -9.82 8.87 -10.83
C LYS A 173 -10.36 8.23 -9.56
N LEU A 174 -9.77 7.11 -9.13
CA LEU A 174 -10.17 6.43 -7.89
C LEU A 174 -9.80 7.25 -6.66
N ALA A 175 -8.60 7.85 -6.62
CA ALA A 175 -8.21 8.77 -5.56
C ALA A 175 -9.18 9.96 -5.44
N GLN A 176 -9.60 10.55 -6.58
CA GLN A 176 -10.61 11.61 -6.58
C GLN A 176 -11.94 11.14 -5.96
N LYS A 177 -12.41 9.94 -6.36
CA LYS A 177 -13.62 9.33 -5.79
C LYS A 177 -13.47 9.17 -4.27
N MET A 178 -12.34 8.63 -3.80
CA MET A 178 -12.07 8.44 -2.37
C MET A 178 -12.00 9.76 -1.59
N PHE A 179 -11.41 10.83 -2.17
CA PHE A 179 -11.41 12.14 -1.52
C PHE A 179 -12.80 12.76 -1.36
N ILE A 180 -13.72 12.48 -2.30
CA ILE A 180 -15.03 13.12 -2.37
C ILE A 180 -16.11 12.29 -1.66
N GLU A 181 -16.06 10.97 -1.75
CA GLU A 181 -17.16 10.08 -1.38
C GLU A 181 -16.94 9.32 -0.06
N ASP A 182 -15.70 9.16 0.41
CA ASP A 182 -15.42 8.31 1.57
C ASP A 182 -15.65 9.08 2.89
N ASP A 183 -16.70 8.74 3.63
CA ASP A 183 -17.19 9.51 4.79
C ASP A 183 -16.42 9.13 6.08
N LYS A 184 -15.61 10.06 6.58
CA LYS A 184 -15.07 10.22 7.96
C LYS A 184 -13.94 9.31 8.44
N GLU A 185 -13.62 8.18 7.82
CA GLU A 185 -12.57 7.29 8.37
C GLU A 185 -11.14 7.81 8.09
N TYR A 186 -10.85 8.18 6.84
CA TYR A 186 -9.52 8.70 6.42
C TYR A 186 -9.48 10.23 6.29
N ASN A 187 -10.60 10.87 6.01
CA ASN A 187 -10.71 12.32 5.85
C ASN A 187 -11.29 13.03 7.09
N GLY A 188 -11.53 12.31 8.19
CA GLY A 188 -12.26 12.83 9.36
C GLY A 188 -11.62 14.07 10.03
N ASN A 189 -10.34 14.34 9.75
CA ASN A 189 -9.63 15.53 10.20
C ASN A 189 -9.35 16.57 9.09
N SER A 190 -9.67 16.26 7.83
CA SER A 190 -9.45 17.14 6.69
C SER A 190 -10.68 18.02 6.43
N THR A 191 -10.47 19.32 6.25
CA THR A 191 -11.55 20.22 5.81
C THR A 191 -11.88 19.99 4.34
N ALA A 192 -13.07 20.42 3.90
CA ALA A 192 -13.44 20.36 2.49
C ALA A 192 -12.46 21.14 1.58
N GLU A 193 -11.85 22.20 2.10
CA GLU A 193 -10.81 22.98 1.41
C GLU A 193 -9.52 22.19 1.27
N GLN A 194 -9.10 21.44 2.30
CA GLN A 194 -7.92 20.58 2.22
C GLN A 194 -8.12 19.45 1.20
N LEU A 195 -9.30 18.82 1.18
CA LEU A 195 -9.63 17.80 0.19
C LEU A 195 -9.67 18.37 -1.24
N LYS A 196 -10.16 19.60 -1.44
CA LYS A 196 -10.10 20.27 -2.75
C LYS A 196 -8.68 20.49 -3.24
N VAL A 197 -7.74 20.82 -2.34
CA VAL A 197 -6.32 20.96 -2.70
C VAL A 197 -5.75 19.61 -3.15
N GLU A 198 -6.07 18.52 -2.46
CA GLU A 198 -5.63 17.19 -2.87
C GLU A 198 -6.25 16.74 -4.20
N VAL A 199 -7.52 17.09 -4.45
CA VAL A 199 -8.15 16.86 -5.76
C VAL A 199 -7.46 17.65 -6.88
N GLN A 200 -7.04 18.89 -6.63
CA GLN A 200 -6.28 19.68 -7.61
C GLN A 200 -4.91 19.06 -7.93
N LYS A 201 -4.27 18.40 -6.95
CA LYS A 201 -2.99 17.70 -7.18
C LYS A 201 -3.10 16.55 -8.18
N LEU A 202 -4.31 16.04 -8.44
CA LEU A 202 -4.59 14.97 -9.40
C LEU A 202 -4.57 15.43 -10.87
N ASP A 203 -4.45 16.74 -11.12
CA ASP A 203 -4.18 17.29 -12.46
C ASP A 203 -2.79 16.86 -12.98
N GLN A 204 -1.91 16.41 -12.07
CA GLN A 204 -0.62 15.85 -12.40
C GLN A 204 -0.64 14.31 -12.30
N PRO A 205 0.08 13.60 -13.19
CA PRO A 205 0.18 12.15 -13.11
C PRO A 205 0.90 11.72 -11.83
N THR A 206 0.47 10.59 -11.27
CA THR A 206 1.20 9.87 -10.22
C THR A 206 2.19 8.88 -10.85
N ASP A 207 3.11 8.37 -10.03
CA ASP A 207 4.10 7.38 -10.43
C ASP A 207 3.67 5.93 -10.16
N GLY A 208 2.40 5.70 -9.79
CA GLY A 208 1.87 4.37 -9.42
C GLY A 208 2.20 3.27 -10.42
N MET A 209 2.02 3.53 -11.71
CA MET A 209 2.36 2.55 -12.76
C MET A 209 3.87 2.27 -12.88
N LYS A 210 4.71 3.27 -12.64
CA LYS A 210 6.17 3.09 -12.65
C LYS A 210 6.62 2.28 -11.42
N LEU A 211 5.99 2.51 -10.28
CA LEU A 211 6.19 1.71 -9.06
C LEU A 211 5.80 0.26 -9.29
N LEU A 212 4.62 -0.01 -9.84
CA LEU A 212 4.17 -1.38 -10.13
C LEU A 212 5.04 -2.06 -11.19
N LYS A 213 5.51 -1.34 -12.20
CA LYS A 213 6.51 -1.87 -13.14
C LYS A 213 7.81 -2.28 -12.43
N GLN A 214 8.26 -1.49 -11.46
CA GLN A 214 9.41 -1.86 -10.63
C GLN A 214 9.12 -3.08 -9.75
N VAL A 215 7.90 -3.22 -9.23
CA VAL A 215 7.47 -4.43 -8.50
C VAL A 215 7.60 -5.66 -9.40
N ILE A 216 7.11 -5.60 -10.65
CA ILE A 216 7.23 -6.74 -11.58
C ILE A 216 8.70 -7.07 -11.86
N GLN A 217 9.55 -6.08 -12.11
CA GLN A 217 10.98 -6.32 -12.31
C GLN A 217 11.63 -6.96 -11.07
N TRP A 218 11.23 -6.53 -9.88
CA TRP A 218 11.69 -7.11 -8.63
C TRP A 218 11.24 -8.57 -8.46
N LEU A 219 10.09 -8.99 -9.01
CA LEU A 219 9.66 -10.40 -8.95
C LEU A 219 10.64 -11.35 -9.67
N ASP A 220 11.30 -10.86 -10.74
CA ASP A 220 12.20 -11.66 -11.57
C ASP A 220 13.63 -11.79 -10.99
N GLU A 221 13.93 -11.12 -9.86
CA GLU A 221 15.22 -11.17 -9.14
C GLU A 221 15.31 -12.30 -8.12
#